data_AF-A0A9Y2JPJ4-F1
#
_entry.id   AF-A0A9Y2JPJ4-F1
#
_cell.length_a   1.000
_cell.length_b   1.000
_cell.length_c   1.000
_cell.angle_alpha   90.00
_cell.angle_beta   90.00
_cell.angle_gamma   90.00
#
_symmetry.space_group_name_H-M   'P 1'
#
loop_
_entity.id
_entity.type
_entity.pdbx_description
1 polymer ?
#
loop_
_entity_poly.entity_id
_entity_poly.type
_entity_poly.pdbx_seq_one_letter_code
_entity_poly.pdbx_strand_id
1 'polypeptide(L)'
;MIPELPATSRRVTAHVQAAVAAECRNVATATATEGHRHIAVYAAAAALGELLGNGWISAAAITHHLTDAARRHLGVAGFDSHELATTIRDGIAAGREHPRVLTDRPGHR
;
A
#
# COMPACT_ATOMS: atom_id res chain seq x y z
N MET A 1 21.10 3.81 19.87
CA MET A 1 20.13 2.92 20.54
C MET A 1 18.81 3.12 19.79
N ILE A 2 18.41 2.15 18.97
CA ILE A 2 17.15 2.21 18.19
C ILE A 2 16.10 1.45 19.01
N PRO A 3 14.89 1.98 19.24
CA PRO A 3 13.87 1.27 20.00
C PRO A 3 13.47 0.00 19.23
N GLU A 4 13.60 -1.14 19.92
CA GLU A 4 13.11 -2.44 19.47
C GLU A 4 11.57 -2.33 19.38
N LEU A 5 11.04 -2.04 18.18
CA LEU A 5 9.65 -2.34 17.88
C LEU A 5 9.50 -3.86 18.07
N PRO A 6 8.50 -4.34 18.84
CA PRO A 6 8.37 -5.76 19.16
C PRO A 6 8.43 -6.53 17.86
N ALA A 7 9.44 -7.40 17.73
CA ALA A 7 9.78 -8.11 16.51
C ALA A 7 8.49 -8.59 15.84
N THR A 8 8.08 -7.91 14.76
CA THR A 8 6.88 -8.28 14.01
C THR A 8 7.08 -9.73 13.65
N SER A 9 6.27 -10.61 14.25
CA SER A 9 6.44 -12.05 14.13
C SER A 9 6.56 -12.42 12.65
N ARG A 10 7.31 -13.48 12.31
CA ARG A 10 7.54 -13.89 10.90
C ARG A 10 6.24 -13.92 10.07
N ARG A 11 5.11 -14.20 10.72
CA ARG A 11 3.75 -14.12 10.16
C ARG A 11 3.33 -12.71 9.75
N VAL A 12 3.54 -11.70 10.59
CA VAL A 12 3.27 -10.29 10.28
C VAL A 12 4.13 -9.84 9.10
N THR A 13 5.43 -10.16 9.11
CA THR A 13 6.31 -9.84 7.98
C THR A 13 5.83 -10.49 6.68
N ALA A 14 5.51 -11.79 6.70
CA ALA A 14 4.99 -12.49 5.53
C ALA A 14 3.65 -11.92 5.04
N HIS A 15 2.78 -11.51 5.97
CA HIS A 15 1.50 -10.88 5.65
C HIS A 15 1.70 -9.51 4.96
N VAL A 16 2.54 -8.65 5.53
CA VAL A 16 2.87 -7.34 4.93
C VAL A 16 3.47 -7.50 3.53
N GLN A 17 4.42 -8.44 3.36
CA GLN A 17 5.02 -8.71 2.05
C GLN A 17 3.98 -9.21 1.04
N ALA A 18 3.08 -10.11 1.45
CA ALA A 18 2.01 -10.60 0.59
C ALA A 18 1.03 -9.47 0.19
N ALA A 19 0.67 -8.60 1.14
CA ALA A 19 -0.20 -7.44 0.88
C ALA A 19 0.46 -6.45 -0.09
N VAL A 20 1.71 -6.04 0.15
CA VAL A 20 2.47 -5.16 -0.75
C VAL A 20 2.55 -5.76 -2.15
N ALA A 21 2.88 -7.05 -2.27
CA ALA A 21 2.98 -7.70 -3.56
C ALA A 21 1.62 -7.78 -4.28
N ALA A 22 0.53 -8.02 -3.57
CA ALA A 22 -0.82 -8.02 -4.14
C ALA A 22 -1.20 -6.64 -4.68
N GLU A 23 -1.01 -5.59 -3.88
CA GLU A 23 -1.37 -4.23 -4.30
C GLU A 23 -0.49 -3.71 -5.43
N CYS A 24 0.82 -4.02 -5.42
CA CYS A 24 1.69 -3.69 -6.56
C CYS A 24 1.23 -4.37 -7.84
N ARG A 25 0.78 -5.64 -7.77
CA ARG A 25 0.21 -6.32 -8.95
C ARG A 25 -1.08 -5.64 -9.40
N ASN A 26 -1.99 -5.30 -8.48
CA ASN A 26 -3.24 -4.62 -8.80
C ASN A 26 -2.98 -3.29 -9.54
N VAL A 27 -2.08 -2.46 -8.99
CA VAL A 27 -1.66 -1.20 -9.62
C VAL A 27 -1.01 -1.46 -10.97
N ALA A 28 -0.06 -2.40 -11.04
CA ALA A 28 0.61 -2.72 -12.29
C ALA A 28 -0.39 -3.16 -13.34
N THR A 29 -1.32 -4.07 -13.06
CA THR A 29 -2.27 -4.59 -14.05
C THR A 29 -3.47 -3.69 -14.34
N ALA A 30 -3.64 -2.59 -13.59
CA ALA A 30 -4.74 -1.65 -13.80
C ALA A 30 -4.82 -1.23 -15.28
N THR A 31 -6.00 -1.40 -15.87
CA THR A 31 -6.22 -1.18 -17.30
C THR A 31 -6.04 0.29 -17.64
N ALA A 32 -5.57 0.56 -18.86
CA ALA A 32 -5.27 1.88 -19.37
C ALA A 32 -6.50 2.81 -19.61
N THR A 33 -7.69 2.38 -19.23
CA THR A 33 -8.90 3.20 -19.30
C THR A 33 -8.77 4.36 -18.31
N GLU A 34 -9.09 5.56 -18.76
CA GLU A 34 -9.09 6.78 -17.95
C GLU A 34 -9.86 6.57 -16.63
N GLY A 35 -9.35 7.12 -15.52
CA GLY A 35 -9.91 6.98 -14.17
C GLY A 35 -9.53 5.69 -13.41
N HIS A 36 -9.38 4.54 -14.06
CA HIS A 36 -9.13 3.27 -13.35
C HIS A 36 -7.75 3.20 -12.68
N ARG A 37 -6.74 3.87 -13.25
CA ARG A 37 -5.38 3.94 -12.68
C ARG A 37 -5.36 4.68 -11.35
N HIS A 38 -5.96 5.86 -11.33
CA HIS A 38 -6.05 6.69 -10.13
C HIS A 38 -6.77 5.92 -9.02
N ILE A 39 -7.91 5.30 -9.34
CA ILE A 39 -8.67 4.48 -8.38
C ILE A 39 -7.84 3.32 -7.85
N ALA A 40 -7.12 2.60 -8.72
CA ALA A 40 -6.28 1.47 -8.31
C ALA A 40 -5.12 1.90 -7.40
N VAL A 41 -4.43 3.00 -7.72
CA VAL A 41 -3.36 3.56 -6.89
C VAL A 41 -3.90 4.04 -5.55
N TYR A 42 -5.03 4.75 -5.55
CA TYR A 42 -5.67 5.24 -4.33
C TYR A 42 -6.07 4.07 -3.41
N ALA A 43 -6.76 3.05 -3.96
CA ALA A 43 -7.20 1.89 -3.21
C ALA A 43 -6.03 1.10 -2.63
N ALA A 44 -4.97 0.88 -3.42
CA ALA A 44 -3.74 0.25 -2.97
C ALA A 44 -3.06 1.04 -1.83
N ALA A 45 -2.96 2.36 -1.99
CA ALA A 45 -2.37 3.24 -0.98
C ALA A 45 -3.19 3.26 0.32
N ALA A 46 -4.52 3.25 0.22
CA ALA A 46 -5.42 3.14 1.37
C ALA A 46 -5.24 1.80 2.08
N ALA A 47 -5.31 0.68 1.37
CA ALA A 47 -5.14 -0.65 1.97
C ALA A 47 -3.79 -0.81 2.69
N LEU A 48 -2.70 -0.30 2.10
CA LEU A 48 -1.38 -0.32 2.76
C LEU A 48 -1.27 0.71 3.89
N GLY A 49 -2.01 1.83 3.81
CA GLY A 49 -2.13 2.82 4.88
C GLY A 49 -2.75 2.24 6.16
N GLU A 50 -3.67 1.28 6.04
CA GLU A 50 -4.23 0.57 7.21
C GLU A 50 -3.15 -0.22 7.97
N LEU A 51 -2.15 -0.77 7.25
CA LEU A 51 -1.01 -1.47 7.85
C LEU A 51 -0.02 -0.49 8.49
N LEU A 52 0.14 0.70 7.91
CA LEU A 52 0.92 1.79 8.49
C LEU A 52 0.31 2.26 9.81
N GLY A 53 -1.03 2.32 9.91
CA GLY A 53 -1.74 2.64 11.15
C GLY A 53 -1.37 1.74 12.33
N ASN A 54 -0.89 0.52 12.06
CA ASN A 54 -0.39 -0.44 13.05
C ASN A 54 1.14 -0.44 13.21
N GLY A 55 1.86 0.39 12.46
CA GLY A 55 3.32 0.47 12.49
C GLY A 55 4.05 -0.67 11.77
N TRP A 56 3.37 -1.48 10.95
CA TRP A 56 3.98 -2.64 10.27
C TRP A 56 4.68 -2.31 8.95
N ILE A 57 4.43 -1.12 8.40
CA ILE A 57 5.08 -0.60 7.19
C ILE A 57 5.20 0.92 7.28
N SER A 58 6.22 1.49 6.63
CA SER A 58 6.43 2.94 6.57
C SER A 58 5.78 3.56 5.34
N ALA A 59 5.41 4.84 5.44
CA ALA A 59 4.89 5.60 4.29
C ALA A 59 5.88 5.60 3.12
N ALA A 60 7.18 5.73 3.41
CA ALA A 60 8.24 5.71 2.41
C ALA A 60 8.28 4.38 1.64
N ALA A 61 8.10 3.24 2.32
CA ALA A 61 8.05 1.94 1.67
C ALA A 61 6.80 1.80 0.78
N ILE A 62 5.64 2.26 1.24
CA ILE A 62 4.39 2.27 0.45
C ILE A 62 4.61 3.12 -0.82
N THR A 63 5.07 4.35 -0.66
CA THR A 63 5.30 5.26 -1.79
C THR A 63 6.28 4.68 -2.79
N HIS A 64 7.40 4.11 -2.33
CA HIS A 64 8.39 3.48 -3.20
C HIS A 64 7.79 2.35 -4.04
N HIS A 65 7.11 1.40 -3.40
CA HIS A 65 6.54 0.23 -4.07
C HIS A 65 5.41 0.59 -5.04
N LEU A 66 4.50 1.46 -4.65
CA LEU A 66 3.39 1.88 -5.53
C LEU A 66 3.88 2.74 -6.68
N THR A 67 4.90 3.58 -6.46
CA THR A 67 5.52 4.37 -7.53
C THR A 67 6.18 3.47 -8.55
N ASP A 68 6.96 2.47 -8.12
CA ASP A 68 7.58 1.49 -9.02
C ASP A 68 6.53 0.70 -9.82
N ALA A 69 5.48 0.20 -9.16
CA ALA A 69 4.39 -0.52 -9.80
C ALA A 69 3.62 0.33 -10.84
N ALA A 70 3.49 1.64 -10.58
CA ALA A 70 2.77 2.56 -11.45
C ALA A 70 3.63 3.14 -12.59
N ARG A 71 4.94 2.87 -12.65
CA ARG A 71 5.84 3.47 -13.65
C ARG A 71 5.34 3.38 -15.08
N ARG A 72 4.75 2.24 -15.46
CA ARG A 72 4.24 2.01 -16.83
C ARG A 72 2.99 2.82 -17.20
N HIS A 73 2.39 3.50 -16.23
CA HIS A 73 1.19 4.31 -16.40
C HIS A 73 1.49 5.79 -16.60
N LEU A 74 2.70 6.23 -16.28
CA LEU A 74 3.11 7.62 -16.39
C LEU A 74 3.08 8.09 -17.85
N GLY A 75 2.49 9.27 -18.09
CA GLY A 75 2.32 9.85 -19.41
C GLY A 75 1.15 9.26 -20.21
N VAL A 76 0.37 8.34 -19.64
CA VAL A 76 -0.78 7.75 -20.33
C VAL A 76 -2.07 8.42 -19.87
N ALA A 77 -2.83 8.99 -20.81
CA ALA A 77 -4.09 9.68 -20.55
C ALA A 77 -3.98 10.76 -19.46
N GLY A 78 -2.90 11.55 -19.47
CA GLY A 78 -2.68 12.66 -18.53
C GLY A 78 -2.17 12.25 -17.14
N PHE A 79 -2.05 10.96 -16.84
CA PHE A 79 -1.58 10.49 -15.54
C PHE A 79 -0.07 10.75 -15.38
N ASP A 80 0.30 11.70 -14.52
CA ASP A 80 1.68 12.12 -14.32
C ASP A 80 2.23 11.78 -12.92
N SER A 81 3.52 12.06 -12.70
CA SER A 81 4.19 11.75 -11.44
C SER A 81 3.69 12.58 -10.25
N HIS A 82 3.18 13.79 -10.49
CA HIS A 82 2.64 14.65 -9.45
C HIS A 82 1.26 14.14 -9.00
N GLU A 83 0.40 13.77 -9.95
CA GLU A 83 -0.87 13.12 -9.68
C GLU A 83 -0.64 11.81 -8.92
N LEU A 84 0.24 10.93 -9.42
CA LEU A 84 0.62 9.68 -8.74
C LEU A 84 1.05 9.90 -7.29
N ALA A 85 1.96 10.85 -7.04
CA ALA A 85 2.46 11.13 -5.70
C ALA A 85 1.35 11.66 -4.78
N THR A 86 0.43 12.47 -5.31
CA THR A 86 -0.70 13.01 -4.55
C THR A 86 -1.71 11.92 -4.22
N THR A 87 -2.09 11.10 -5.21
CA THR A 87 -2.98 9.95 -5.00
C THR A 87 -2.44 8.97 -3.94
N ILE A 88 -1.14 8.68 -3.98
CA ILE A 88 -0.49 7.83 -2.96
C ILE A 88 -0.59 8.47 -1.58
N ARG A 89 -0.29 9.78 -1.46
CA ARG A 89 -0.34 10.50 -0.18
C ARG A 89 -1.75 10.46 0.41
N ASP A 90 -2.75 10.77 -0.40
CA ASP A 90 -4.15 10.85 0.03
C ASP A 90 -4.68 9.47 0.43
N GLY A 91 -4.35 8.43 -0.35
CA GLY A 91 -4.68 7.05 0.02
C GLY A 91 -4.01 6.62 1.32
N ILE A 92 -2.71 6.88 1.50
CA ILE A 92 -2.01 6.58 2.77
C ILE A 92 -2.69 7.27 3.95
N ALA A 93 -3.06 8.54 3.82
CA ALA A 93 -3.74 9.29 4.87
C ALA A 93 -5.09 8.64 5.22
N ALA A 94 -5.92 8.34 4.21
CA ALA A 94 -7.22 7.71 4.40
C ALA A 94 -7.13 6.32 5.06
N GLY A 95 -6.16 5.49 4.64
CA GLY A 95 -5.94 4.16 5.22
C GLY A 95 -5.42 4.22 6.64
N ARG A 96 -4.53 5.17 6.94
CA ARG A 96 -3.96 5.35 8.28
C ARG A 96 -5.03 5.67 9.33
N GLU A 97 -6.07 6.39 8.95
CA GLU A 97 -7.22 6.70 9.82
C GLU A 97 -8.09 5.47 10.15
N HIS A 98 -7.92 4.38 9.41
CA HIS A 98 -8.66 3.12 9.58
C HIS A 98 -7.71 1.92 9.80
N PRO A 99 -6.94 1.86 10.92
CA PRO A 99 -5.96 0.79 11.12
C PRO A 99 -6.59 -0.61 11.10
N ARG A 100 -6.01 -1.51 10.29
CA ARG A 100 -6.48 -2.89 10.18
C ARG A 100 -6.00 -3.73 11.37
N VAL A 101 -6.92 -4.20 12.21
CA VAL A 101 -6.57 -5.11 13.31
C VAL A 101 -6.46 -6.53 12.76
N LEU A 102 -5.25 -7.11 12.73
CA LEU A 102 -5.08 -8.55 12.57
C LEU A 102 -5.46 -9.22 13.89
N THR A 103 -6.73 -9.59 14.05
CA THR A 103 -7.12 -10.49 15.11
C THR A 103 -6.52 -11.86 14.78
N ASP A 104 -5.50 -12.28 15.53
CA ASP A 104 -5.04 -13.67 15.48
C ASP A 104 -6.24 -14.52 15.93
N ARG A 105 -6.95 -15.16 14.98
CA ARG A 105 -7.93 -16.16 15.36
C ARG A 105 -7.15 -17.25 16.10
N PRO A 106 -7.47 -17.59 17.35
CA PRO A 106 -6.88 -18.76 17.97
C PRO A 106 -7.22 -19.94 17.06
N GLY A 107 -6.18 -20.55 16.48
CA GLY A 107 -6.35 -21.74 15.66
C GLY A 107 -6.97 -22.81 16.54
N HIS A 108 -8.25 -23.14 16.31
CA HIS A 108 -8.80 -24.36 16.83
C HIS A 108 -8.04 -25.52 16.19
N ARG A 109 -7.28 -26.23 17.03
CA ARG A 109 -6.76 -27.57 16.75
C ARG A 109 -7.91 -28.55 16.54
#